data_AF-A0A8J5TFE8-F1
#
_entry.id   AF-A0A8J5TFE8-F1
#
_cell.length_a   1.000
_cell.length_b   1.000
_cell.length_c   1.000
_cell.angle_alpha   90.00
_cell.angle_beta   90.00
_cell.angle_gamma   90.00
#
_symmetry.space_group_name_H-M   'P 1'
#
loop_
_entity.id
_entity.type
_entity.pdbx_description
1 polymer ?
#
loop_
_entity_poly.entity_id
_entity_poly.type
_entity_poly.pdbx_seq_one_letter_code
_entity_poly.pdbx_strand_id
1 'polypeptide(L)'
;MAARRPESAATRSVPLRALLFLAVLFSVSPSARALRFDLESGHTKCISDEIKVGSMAVGKYHVVGPDPSSPESQLPDSHRVSLRVTSPYGNSMHYAENVPSGHFAFTAAEAGDYLACFWAPDHKPPVSITFEFDWRSGVTAKDWPNVAKKGQVDVSIPLAFRSCFVFLLNS
;
A
#
# COMPACT_ATOMS: atom_id res chain seq x y z
N MET A 1 37.67 52.84 1.08
CA MET A 1 37.69 51.71 0.11
C MET A 1 36.38 50.94 0.28
N ALA A 2 35.56 50.97 -0.78
CA ALA A 2 34.31 50.26 -1.10
C ALA A 2 33.37 49.70 0.00
N ALA A 3 32.15 50.25 0.05
CA ALA A 3 30.96 49.64 0.62
C ALA A 3 30.49 48.44 -0.25
N ARG A 4 30.18 47.28 0.37
CA ARG A 4 29.50 46.17 -0.32
C ARG A 4 27.99 46.41 -0.35
N ARG A 5 27.39 46.36 -1.54
CA ARG A 5 25.92 46.33 -1.74
C ARG A 5 25.35 44.97 -1.28
N PRO A 6 24.12 44.91 -0.76
CA PRO A 6 23.39 43.65 -0.63
C PRO A 6 22.84 43.22 -1.98
N GLU A 7 23.04 41.95 -2.33
CA GLU A 7 22.54 41.30 -3.54
C GLU A 7 21.04 40.97 -3.35
N SER A 8 20.16 41.67 -4.08
CA SER A 8 18.72 41.40 -4.08
C SER A 8 18.44 40.02 -4.67
N ALA A 9 17.94 39.10 -3.86
CA ALA A 9 17.35 37.86 -4.34
C ALA A 9 16.12 38.18 -5.20
N ALA A 10 16.25 38.01 -6.52
CA ALA A 10 15.15 38.15 -7.45
C ALA A 10 14.13 37.02 -7.21
N THR A 11 12.99 37.36 -6.60
CA THR A 11 11.82 36.47 -6.53
C THR A 11 11.31 36.22 -7.95
N ARG A 12 11.72 35.09 -8.55
CA ARG A 12 11.18 34.63 -9.84
C ARG A 12 9.69 34.31 -9.66
N SER A 13 8.82 35.18 -10.17
CA SER A 13 7.39 34.94 -10.23
C SER A 13 7.10 33.80 -11.20
N VAL A 14 6.63 32.67 -10.67
CA VAL A 14 6.19 31.54 -11.49
C VAL A 14 4.89 31.93 -12.20
N PRO A 15 4.79 31.79 -13.54
CA PRO A 15 3.59 32.21 -14.27
C PRO A 15 2.39 31.37 -13.86
N LEU A 16 1.21 32.00 -13.73
CA LEU A 16 -0.06 31.34 -13.36
C LEU A 16 -0.39 30.13 -14.25
N ARG A 17 -0.01 30.18 -15.53
CA ARG A 17 -0.14 29.05 -16.45
C ARG A 17 0.67 27.84 -15.98
N ALA A 18 1.91 28.04 -15.54
CA ALA A 18 2.73 26.95 -15.00
C ALA A 18 2.14 26.39 -13.70
N LEU A 19 1.54 27.23 -12.84
CA LEU A 19 0.81 26.78 -11.65
C LEU A 19 -0.42 25.92 -12.00
N LEU A 20 -1.19 26.32 -13.01
CA LEU A 20 -2.35 25.55 -13.50
C LEU A 20 -1.93 24.22 -14.12
N PHE A 21 -0.85 24.21 -14.92
CA PHE A 21 -0.30 22.97 -15.46
C PHE A 21 0.20 22.03 -14.36
N LEU A 22 0.85 22.55 -13.31
CA LEU A 22 1.26 21.76 -12.15
C LEU A 22 0.05 21.17 -11.40
N ALA A 23 -1.02 21.96 -11.22
CA ALA A 23 -2.23 21.52 -10.54
C ALA A 23 -2.95 20.39 -11.30
N VAL A 24 -3.04 20.50 -12.62
CA VAL A 24 -3.62 19.46 -13.48
C VAL A 24 -2.79 18.17 -13.42
N LEU A 25 -1.46 18.26 -13.49
CA LEU A 25 -0.56 17.11 -13.38
C LEU A 25 -0.69 16.40 -12.02
N PHE A 26 -0.87 17.16 -10.93
CA PHE A 26 -1.09 16.58 -9.59
C PHE A 26 -2.47 15.92 -9.45
N SER A 27 -3.45 16.37 -10.24
CA SER A 27 -4.83 15.85 -10.22
C SER A 27 -4.98 14.52 -10.96
N VAL A 28 -4.07 14.22 -11.91
CA VAL A 28 -4.04 12.96 -12.67
C VAL A 28 -3.02 12.02 -12.05
N SER A 29 -3.21 11.68 -10.78
CA SER A 29 -2.49 10.56 -10.17
C SER A 29 -3.22 9.27 -10.56
N PRO A 30 -2.59 8.30 -11.24
CA PRO A 30 -3.20 6.99 -11.43
C PRO A 30 -3.49 6.39 -10.06
N SER A 31 -4.71 5.89 -9.86
CA SER A 31 -5.05 5.17 -8.64
C SER A 31 -4.22 3.87 -8.60
N ALA A 32 -3.06 3.91 -7.95
CA ALA A 32 -2.30 2.71 -7.64
C ALA A 32 -3.12 1.91 -6.63
N ARG A 33 -3.69 0.79 -7.07
CA ARG A 33 -4.62 -0.03 -6.28
C ARG A 33 -3.97 -1.20 -5.56
N ALA A 34 -2.70 -1.48 -5.84
CA ALA A 34 -1.95 -2.53 -5.17
C ALA A 34 -0.58 -1.99 -4.77
N LEU A 35 -0.19 -2.28 -3.53
CA LEU A 35 1.14 -2.01 -3.00
C LEU A 35 2.04 -3.17 -3.41
N ARG A 36 3.18 -2.85 -4.02
CA ARG A 36 4.26 -3.81 -4.23
C ARG A 36 5.42 -3.46 -3.34
N PHE A 37 5.93 -4.44 -2.61
CA PHE A 37 7.06 -4.26 -1.72
C PHE A 37 7.89 -5.53 -1.64
N ASP A 38 9.19 -5.35 -1.47
CA ASP A 38 10.13 -6.44 -1.25
C ASP A 38 10.28 -6.70 0.25
N LEU A 39 10.46 -7.96 0.61
CA LEU A 39 10.69 -8.40 1.98
C LEU A 39 11.81 -9.43 1.98
N GLU A 40 12.87 -9.14 2.74
CA GLU A 40 13.97 -10.07 2.94
C GLU A 40 13.56 -11.22 3.87
N SER A 41 14.10 -12.41 3.63
CA SER A 41 13.93 -13.58 4.49
C SER A 41 14.26 -13.27 5.94
N GLY A 42 13.39 -13.67 6.88
CA GLY A 42 13.56 -13.39 8.31
C GLY A 42 13.12 -11.99 8.75
N HIS A 43 12.71 -11.10 7.83
CA HIS A 43 12.18 -9.78 8.17
C HIS A 43 10.65 -9.75 8.23
N THR A 44 10.13 -8.70 8.87
CA THR A 44 8.70 -8.40 8.94
C THR A 44 8.43 -6.99 8.41
N LYS A 45 7.34 -6.81 7.65
CA LYS A 45 6.82 -5.50 7.24
C LYS A 45 5.35 -5.41 7.60
N CYS A 46 4.93 -4.27 8.16
CA CYS A 46 3.54 -4.03 8.52
C CYS A 46 2.99 -2.82 7.76
N ILE A 47 1.73 -2.93 7.35
CA ILE A 47 0.96 -1.87 6.70
C ILE A 47 -0.23 -1.57 7.62
N SER A 48 -0.52 -0.30 7.84
CA SER A 48 -1.64 0.15 8.66
C SER A 48 -2.73 0.79 7.81
N ASP A 49 -3.99 0.54 8.17
CA ASP A 49 -5.13 1.28 7.63
C ASP A 49 -6.12 1.63 8.74
N GLU A 50 -6.62 2.87 8.71
CA GLU A 50 -7.60 3.35 9.69
C GLU A 50 -9.01 3.00 9.19
N ILE A 51 -9.70 2.12 9.91
CA ILE A 51 -10.99 1.59 9.48
C ILE A 51 -12.07 2.01 10.47
N LYS A 52 -13.18 2.54 9.95
CA LYS A 52 -14.35 2.89 10.76
C LYS A 52 -15.13 1.64 11.15
N VAL A 53 -15.68 1.64 12.35
CA VAL A 53 -16.63 0.61 12.81
C VAL A 53 -17.75 0.39 11.79
N GLY A 54 -18.11 -0.87 11.56
CA GLY A 54 -19.11 -1.30 10.59
C GLY A 54 -18.66 -1.28 9.13
N SER A 55 -17.49 -0.74 8.80
CA SER A 55 -16.93 -0.80 7.45
C SER A 55 -16.38 -2.20 7.14
N MET A 56 -16.52 -2.65 5.90
CA MET A 56 -15.82 -3.85 5.46
C MET A 56 -14.40 -3.52 4.99
N ALA A 57 -13.49 -4.44 5.25
CA ALA A 57 -12.15 -4.45 4.74
C ALA A 57 -11.89 -5.74 3.97
N VAL A 58 -11.22 -5.60 2.83
CA VAL A 58 -10.95 -6.68 1.89
C VAL A 58 -9.49 -6.57 1.47
N GLY A 59 -8.77 -7.68 1.57
CA GLY A 59 -7.38 -7.75 1.17
C GLY A 59 -7.11 -8.93 0.26
N LYS A 60 -6.25 -8.74 -0.76
CA LYS A 60 -5.69 -9.81 -1.57
C LYS A 60 -4.18 -9.67 -1.59
N TYR A 61 -3.46 -10.76 -1.34
CA TYR A 61 -2.01 -10.78 -1.33
C TYR A 61 -1.47 -11.98 -2.09
N HIS A 62 -0.33 -11.81 -2.74
CA HIS A 62 0.41 -12.90 -3.38
C HIS A 62 1.89 -12.57 -3.54
N VAL A 63 2.70 -13.63 -3.62
CA VAL A 63 4.09 -13.54 -4.04
C VAL A 63 4.13 -13.23 -5.54
N VAL A 64 4.96 -12.27 -5.95
CA VAL A 64 5.20 -11.98 -7.36
C VAL A 64 6.30 -12.92 -7.87
N GLY A 65 6.02 -13.63 -8.97
CA GLY A 65 6.99 -14.53 -9.59
C GLY A 65 8.16 -13.77 -10.24
N PRO A 66 9.34 -14.41 -10.34
CA PRO A 66 10.52 -13.79 -10.94
C PRO A 66 10.37 -13.54 -12.45
N ASP A 67 9.50 -14.28 -13.12
CA ASP A 67 9.22 -14.12 -14.55
C ASP A 67 7.74 -13.75 -14.79
N PRO A 68 7.45 -12.55 -15.32
CA PRO A 68 6.08 -12.13 -15.64
C PRO A 68 5.46 -12.93 -16.80
N SER A 69 6.26 -13.64 -17.60
CA SER A 69 5.79 -14.48 -18.72
C SER A 69 5.40 -15.90 -18.30
N SER A 70 5.76 -16.30 -17.08
CA SER A 70 5.35 -17.58 -16.47
C SER A 70 4.84 -17.38 -15.04
N PRO A 71 3.67 -16.74 -14.87
CA PRO A 71 3.06 -16.48 -13.56
C PRO A 71 2.62 -17.77 -12.83
N GLU A 72 2.57 -18.90 -13.55
CA GLU A 72 2.22 -20.23 -13.03
C GLU A 72 3.45 -21.11 -12.77
N SER A 73 4.67 -20.61 -13.01
CA SER A 73 5.88 -21.34 -12.61
C SER A 73 5.80 -21.58 -11.10
N GLN A 74 5.83 -22.86 -10.70
CA GLN A 74 5.74 -23.24 -9.29
C GLN A 74 6.85 -22.54 -8.52
N LEU A 75 6.45 -21.55 -7.73
CA LEU A 75 7.35 -20.86 -6.82
C LEU A 75 7.95 -21.90 -5.86
N PRO A 76 9.27 -21.89 -5.65
CA PRO A 76 9.89 -22.80 -4.69
C PRO A 76 9.32 -22.52 -3.29
N ASP A 77 9.37 -23.50 -2.39
CA ASP A 77 8.82 -23.36 -1.03
C ASP A 77 9.47 -22.22 -0.22
N SER A 78 10.61 -21.69 -0.68
CA SER A 78 11.22 -20.48 -0.14
C SER A 78 10.46 -19.19 -0.45
N HIS A 79 9.58 -19.19 -1.44
CA HIS A 79 8.82 -18.03 -1.91
C HIS A 79 7.38 -18.12 -1.40
N ARG A 80 7.25 -18.16 -0.08
CA ARG A 80 5.97 -18.22 0.63
C ARG A 80 5.89 -17.07 1.63
N VAL A 81 4.68 -16.65 1.94
CA VAL A 81 4.43 -15.58 2.89
C VAL A 81 3.55 -16.03 4.02
N SER A 82 3.83 -15.47 5.19
CA SER A 82 2.95 -15.52 6.31
C SER A 82 2.44 -14.11 6.61
N LEU A 83 1.16 -14.00 6.93
CA LEU A 83 0.50 -12.73 7.18
C LEU A 83 -0.47 -12.84 8.35
N ARG A 84 -0.48 -11.81 9.20
CA ARG A 84 -1.49 -11.61 10.24
C ARG A 84 -2.11 -10.23 10.09
N VAL A 85 -3.43 -10.18 10.10
CA VAL A 85 -4.19 -8.93 10.22
C VAL A 85 -4.71 -8.80 11.64
N THR A 86 -4.43 -7.68 12.31
CA THR A 86 -4.87 -7.41 13.68
C THR A 86 -5.67 -6.14 13.80
N SER A 87 -6.63 -6.15 14.73
CA SER A 87 -7.41 -4.96 15.09
C SER A 87 -6.63 -4.02 16.02
N PRO A 88 -7.16 -2.80 16.27
CA PRO A 88 -6.55 -1.83 17.18
C PRO A 88 -6.35 -2.37 18.61
N TYR A 89 -7.17 -3.34 19.04
CA TYR A 89 -7.08 -3.98 20.35
C TYR A 89 -6.32 -5.32 20.32
N GLY A 90 -5.67 -5.66 19.19
CA GLY A 90 -4.84 -6.85 19.04
C GLY A 90 -5.59 -8.12 18.65
N ASN A 91 -6.90 -8.05 18.39
CA ASN A 91 -7.68 -9.19 17.93
C ASN A 91 -7.20 -9.63 16.54
N SER A 92 -7.02 -10.94 16.33
CA SER A 92 -6.61 -11.46 15.03
C SER A 92 -7.80 -11.53 14.08
N MET A 93 -7.80 -10.69 13.05
CA MET A 93 -8.85 -10.63 12.02
C MET A 93 -8.59 -11.64 10.90
N HIS A 94 -7.32 -11.93 10.61
CA HIS A 94 -6.91 -12.96 9.66
C HIS A 94 -5.52 -13.47 10.01
N TYR A 95 -5.26 -14.74 9.70
CA TYR A 95 -3.93 -15.35 9.84
C TYR A 95 -3.74 -16.37 8.71
N ALA A 96 -2.60 -16.30 8.06
CA ALA A 96 -2.15 -17.29 7.10
C ALA A 96 -0.66 -17.51 7.28
N GLU A 97 -0.25 -18.77 7.14
CA GLU A 97 1.14 -19.17 7.35
C GLU A 97 1.65 -19.92 6.14
N ASN A 98 2.81 -19.48 5.64
CA ASN A 98 3.53 -20.10 4.52
C ASN A 98 2.59 -20.41 3.35
N VAL A 99 1.94 -19.40 2.79
CA VAL A 99 1.09 -19.52 1.59
C VAL A 99 1.69 -18.73 0.42
N PRO A 100 1.47 -19.15 -0.85
CA PRO A 100 1.92 -18.38 -2.00
C PRO A 100 1.02 -17.16 -2.27
N SER A 101 -0.24 -17.25 -1.88
CA SER A 101 -1.24 -16.19 -2.01
C SER A 101 -2.41 -16.41 -1.06
N GLY A 102 -3.24 -15.39 -0.91
CA GLY A 102 -4.48 -15.48 -0.15
C GLY A 102 -5.33 -14.22 -0.25
N HIS A 103 -6.46 -14.24 0.43
CA HIS A 103 -7.34 -13.09 0.58
C HIS A 103 -8.03 -13.13 1.94
N PHE A 104 -8.48 -11.98 2.40
CA PHE A 104 -9.28 -11.84 3.61
C PHE A 104 -10.42 -10.86 3.39
N ALA A 105 -11.49 -11.04 4.15
CA ALA A 105 -12.56 -10.08 4.25
C ALA A 105 -13.12 -10.09 5.69
N PHE A 106 -13.26 -8.92 6.30
CA PHE A 106 -13.88 -8.78 7.61
C PHE A 106 -14.67 -7.47 7.69
N THR A 107 -15.58 -7.40 8.65
CA THR A 107 -16.26 -6.15 9.03
C THR A 107 -15.64 -5.65 10.32
N ALA A 108 -15.20 -4.39 10.35
CA ALA A 108 -14.57 -3.81 11.51
C ALA A 108 -15.57 -3.68 12.67
N ALA A 109 -15.35 -4.43 13.75
CA ALA A 109 -16.12 -4.28 14.99
C ALA A 109 -15.69 -3.03 15.79
N GLU A 110 -14.48 -2.55 15.52
CA GLU A 110 -13.79 -1.50 16.26
C GLU A 110 -13.29 -0.44 15.27
N ALA A 111 -13.34 0.83 15.65
CA ALA A 111 -12.74 1.90 14.85
C ALA A 111 -11.26 2.10 15.23
N GLY A 112 -10.40 2.33 14.24
CA GLY A 112 -8.99 2.65 14.47
C GLY A 112 -8.04 1.95 13.49
N ASP A 113 -6.76 1.89 13.87
CA ASP A 113 -5.69 1.32 13.03
C ASP A 113 -5.68 -0.20 13.07
N TYR A 114 -5.99 -0.81 11.93
CA TYR A 114 -5.76 -2.23 11.69
C TYR A 114 -4.39 -2.40 11.06
N LEU A 115 -3.69 -3.47 11.42
CA LEU A 115 -2.35 -3.77 10.92
C LEU A 115 -2.36 -5.06 10.12
N ALA A 116 -1.80 -5.04 8.91
CA ALA A 116 -1.45 -6.22 8.14
C ALA A 116 0.07 -6.39 8.17
N CYS A 117 0.55 -7.38 8.93
CA CYS A 117 1.97 -7.69 9.05
C CYS A 117 2.32 -8.93 8.24
N PHE A 118 3.36 -8.83 7.43
CA PHE A 118 3.90 -9.87 6.54
C PHE A 118 5.29 -10.28 7.03
N TRP A 119 5.56 -11.58 7.08
CA TRP A 119 6.91 -12.11 7.31
C TRP A 119 7.23 -13.24 6.35
N ALA A 120 8.50 -13.29 5.95
CA ALA A 120 9.06 -14.33 5.10
C ALA A 120 9.80 -15.37 5.95
N PRO A 121 9.78 -16.66 5.56
CA PRO A 121 10.65 -17.67 6.18
C PRO A 121 12.11 -17.24 6.16
N ASP A 122 12.87 -17.63 7.19
CA ASP A 122 14.31 -17.39 7.24
C ASP A 122 15.04 -18.29 6.24
N HIS A 123 15.99 -17.71 5.49
CA HIS A 123 16.76 -18.39 4.46
C HIS A 123 18.24 -18.04 4.55
N LYS A 124 19.09 -19.03 4.26
CA LYS A 124 20.55 -18.87 4.21
C LYS A 124 21.04 -19.48 2.88
N PRO A 125 21.51 -18.66 1.92
CA PRO A 125 21.67 -17.20 1.99
C PRO A 125 20.34 -16.43 2.03
N PRO A 126 20.32 -15.17 2.53
CA PRO A 126 19.11 -14.35 2.52
C PRO A 126 18.57 -14.14 1.10
N VAL A 127 17.24 -14.15 0.98
CA VAL A 127 16.54 -13.96 -0.30
C VAL A 127 15.53 -12.83 -0.14
N SER A 128 15.43 -11.96 -1.14
CA SER A 128 14.39 -10.93 -1.22
C SER A 128 13.19 -11.47 -2.00
N ILE A 129 12.00 -11.35 -1.43
CA ILE A 129 10.75 -11.82 -2.03
C ILE A 129 9.84 -10.61 -2.28
N THR A 130 9.40 -10.43 -3.51
CA THR A 130 8.46 -9.37 -3.88
C THR A 130 7.02 -9.82 -3.62
N PHE A 131 6.27 -8.96 -2.92
CA PHE A 131 4.87 -9.16 -2.61
C PHE A 131 4.01 -8.09 -3.26
N GLU A 132 2.83 -8.50 -3.72
CA GLU A 132 1.77 -7.59 -4.12
C GLU A 132 0.58 -7.73 -3.18
N PHE A 133 0.10 -6.58 -2.69
CA PHE A 133 -1.00 -6.48 -1.73
C PHE A 133 -2.00 -5.40 -2.14
N ASP A 134 -3.25 -5.78 -2.39
CA ASP A 134 -4.39 -4.88 -2.58
C ASP A 134 -5.21 -4.90 -1.30
N TRP A 135 -5.31 -3.76 -0.61
CA TRP A 135 -6.13 -3.59 0.60
C TRP A 135 -7.11 -2.44 0.41
N ARG A 136 -8.40 -2.73 0.60
CA ARG A 136 -9.48 -1.77 0.53
C ARG A 136 -10.32 -1.81 1.80
N SER A 137 -10.52 -0.65 2.41
CA SER A 137 -11.41 -0.42 3.54
C SER A 137 -12.57 0.49 3.14
N GLY A 138 -13.60 0.57 3.98
CA GLY A 138 -14.81 1.38 3.70
C GLY A 138 -15.73 0.79 2.63
N VAL A 139 -15.55 -0.50 2.29
CA VAL A 139 -16.40 -1.17 1.30
C VAL A 139 -17.78 -1.40 1.90
N THR A 140 -18.85 -0.94 1.23
CA THR A 140 -20.22 -1.22 1.67
C THR A 140 -20.60 -2.62 1.20
N ALA A 141 -21.28 -3.42 2.05
CA ALA A 141 -21.65 -4.81 1.75
C ALA A 141 -22.46 -4.98 0.44
N LYS A 142 -23.15 -3.92 -0.02
CA LYS A 142 -23.90 -3.90 -1.29
C LYS A 142 -23.01 -3.96 -2.53
N ASP A 143 -21.74 -3.58 -2.42
CA ASP A 143 -20.83 -3.45 -3.56
C ASP A 143 -19.99 -4.71 -3.81
N TRP A 144 -20.11 -5.75 -2.98
CA TRP A 144 -19.33 -6.99 -3.13
C TRP A 144 -19.42 -7.64 -4.53
N PRO A 145 -20.62 -7.80 -5.15
CA PRO A 145 -20.72 -8.38 -6.49
C PRO A 145 -20.08 -7.48 -7.57
N ASN A 146 -20.01 -6.18 -7.32
CA ASN A 146 -19.48 -5.18 -8.24
C ASN A 146 -17.97 -5.02 -8.09
N VAL A 147 -17.41 -5.09 -6.88
CA VAL A 147 -15.95 -5.07 -6.64
C VAL A 147 -15.26 -6.29 -7.25
N ALA A 148 -15.93 -7.44 -7.26
CA ALA A 148 -15.45 -8.66 -7.93
C ALA A 148 -15.51 -8.60 -9.47
N LYS A 149 -16.29 -7.67 -10.06
CA LYS A 149 -16.49 -7.57 -11.52
C LYS A 149 -16.08 -6.21 -12.14
N LYS A 150 -15.83 -5.19 -11.34
CA LYS A 150 -15.56 -3.82 -11.80
C LYS A 150 -14.80 -3.08 -10.70
N GLY A 151 -13.54 -2.74 -10.98
CA GLY A 151 -12.72 -1.91 -10.10
C GLY A 151 -13.21 -0.46 -10.09
N GLN A 152 -14.33 -0.17 -9.43
CA GLN A 152 -14.70 1.20 -9.05
C GLN A 152 -15.20 1.14 -7.61
N VAL A 153 -14.45 1.78 -6.71
CA VAL A 153 -14.89 2.10 -5.36
C VAL A 153 -14.91 3.62 -5.30
N ASP A 154 -16.00 4.16 -4.76
CA ASP A 154 -16.23 5.60 -4.59
C ASP A 154 -15.19 6.20 -3.64
N VAL A 155 -14.68 7.37 -3.99
CA VAL A 155 -13.43 7.93 -3.46
C VAL A 155 -13.76 8.95 -2.38
N SER A 156 -13.92 8.49 -1.14
CA SER A 156 -13.60 9.33 0.01
C SER A 156 -12.11 9.16 0.29
N ILE A 157 -11.29 10.09 -0.22
CA ILE A 157 -9.83 10.14 0.00
C ILE A 157 -9.56 10.12 1.50
N PRO A 158 -8.99 9.05 2.08
CA PRO A 158 -8.42 9.13 3.41
C PRO A 158 -7.12 9.92 3.31
N LEU A 159 -6.85 10.82 4.26
CA LEU A 159 -5.60 11.57 4.36
C LEU A 159 -4.34 10.67 4.37
N ALA A 160 -4.49 9.36 4.58
CA ALA A 160 -3.43 8.35 4.55
C ALA A 160 -2.69 8.26 3.19
N PHE A 161 -3.36 8.56 2.06
CA PHE A 161 -2.71 8.46 0.75
C PHE A 161 -1.60 9.52 0.55
N ARG A 162 -1.66 10.63 1.29
CA ARG A 162 -0.59 11.64 1.32
C ARG A 162 0.68 11.12 2.02
N SER A 163 0.53 10.22 2.98
CA SER A 163 1.65 9.64 3.74
C SER A 163 2.42 8.60 2.91
N CYS A 164 1.72 7.82 2.09
CA CYS A 164 2.34 6.81 1.23
C CYS A 164 3.27 7.44 0.16
N PHE A 165 2.91 8.60 -0.39
CA PHE A 165 3.78 9.33 -1.33
C PHE A 165 5.02 9.93 -0.65
N VAL A 166 4.94 10.30 0.63
CA VAL A 166 6.10 10.81 1.39
C VAL A 166 7.07 9.67 1.73
N PHE A 167 6.57 8.47 2.03
CA PHE A 167 7.41 7.30 2.31
C PHE A 167 8.15 6.77 1.07
N LEU A 168 7.57 6.84 -0.12
CA LEU A 168 8.25 6.43 -1.36
C LEU A 168 9.29 7.44 -1.88
N LEU A 169 9.31 8.67 -1.38
CA LEU A 169 10.32 9.68 -1.74
C LEU A 169 11.54 9.72 -0.80
N ASN A 170 11.52 8.96 0.30
CA ASN A 170 12.62 8.90 1.28
C ASN A 170 13.26 7.50 1.39
N SER A 171 13.11 6.65 0.38
CA SER A 171 13.82 5.38 0.29
C SER A 171 14.57 5.22 -1.02
#